data_AF-A0A848QS58-F1
#
_entry.id   AF-A0A848QS58-F1
#
_cell.length_a   1.000
_cell.length_b   1.000
_cell.length_c   1.000
_cell.angle_alpha   90.00
_cell.angle_beta   90.00
_cell.angle_gamma   90.00
#
_symmetry.space_group_name_H-M   'P 1'
#
loop_
_entity.id
_entity.type
_entity.pdbx_description
1 polymer ?
#
loop_
_entity_poly.entity_id
_entity_poly.type
_entity_poly.pdbx_seq_one_letter_code
_entity_poly.pdbx_strand_id
1 'polypeptide(L)'
;MISRCAVPFLVLALAACGSEAEEPKSPEEVQAEIEKLPTQTPGLYRITTKLLDVDVADLAPEQADMMKQKGDLKPDVSEQCVTQEESDKGVKDVVKGISEASGGGSCSFSKFAVDGSELDSVMTCEGPLGSGGDVAIAGTVEDTGFDLVMDMKIDASVMGEIAMKMNVKSERIGDCP
;
A
#
# COMPACT_ATOMS: atom_id res chain seq x y z
N MET A 1 0.17 66.39 20.67
CA MET A 1 0.06 66.50 19.21
C MET A 1 1.32 65.93 18.58
N ILE A 2 1.13 64.89 17.76
CA ILE A 2 1.93 64.52 16.58
C ILE A 2 3.37 63.99 16.81
N SER A 3 3.48 62.69 16.52
CA SER A 3 4.58 61.99 15.84
C SER A 3 5.98 62.02 16.45
N ARG A 4 6.34 60.90 17.08
CA ARG A 4 7.73 60.43 17.18
C ARG A 4 7.77 58.96 16.78
N CYS A 5 8.32 58.69 15.60
CA CYS A 5 8.86 57.38 15.26
C CYS A 5 9.97 57.03 16.27
N ALA A 6 9.73 56.01 17.08
CA ALA A 6 10.77 55.31 17.82
C ALA A 6 10.33 53.85 17.97
N VAL A 7 11.15 52.97 17.39
CA VAL A 7 11.05 51.52 17.33
C VAL A 7 10.95 50.91 18.74
N PRO A 8 10.15 49.84 18.90
CA PRO A 8 10.56 48.76 19.78
C PRO A 8 10.62 47.43 19.02
N PHE A 9 11.68 46.70 19.32
CA PHE A 9 11.89 45.30 19.04
C PHE A 9 10.70 44.49 19.56
N LEU A 10 10.00 43.75 18.68
CA LEU A 10 8.99 42.75 19.07
C LEU A 10 9.33 41.42 18.38
N VAL A 11 9.85 40.49 19.18
CA VAL A 11 9.87 39.05 18.91
C VAL A 11 8.46 38.54 19.19
N LEU A 12 7.77 37.97 18.19
CA LEU A 12 6.54 37.14 18.23
C LEU A 12 5.99 37.12 16.78
N ALA A 13 5.71 36.02 16.08
CA ALA A 13 5.48 34.65 16.49
C ALA A 13 5.73 33.68 15.32
N LEU A 14 6.28 32.51 15.61
CA LEU A 14 5.95 31.30 14.86
C LEU A 14 4.42 31.08 14.97
N ALA A 15 3.73 31.18 13.85
CA ALA A 15 2.39 30.62 13.65
C ALA A 15 2.49 29.83 12.33
N ALA A 16 2.80 28.53 12.38
CA ALA A 16 1.89 27.44 12.72
C ALA A 16 0.90 27.14 11.58
N CYS A 17 1.27 26.11 10.81
CA CYS A 17 0.46 24.93 10.51
C CYS A 17 -0.91 25.16 9.88
N GLY A 18 -1.09 24.69 8.65
CA GLY A 18 -2.42 24.47 8.11
C GLY A 18 -2.40 23.96 6.68
N SER A 19 -2.29 22.63 6.56
CA SER A 19 -2.55 21.85 5.36
C SER A 19 -1.40 21.73 4.36
N GLU A 20 -0.25 21.20 4.80
CA GLU A 20 0.52 20.34 3.89
C GLU A 20 -0.36 19.10 3.65
N ALA A 21 -1.08 19.10 2.52
CA ALA A 21 -1.43 17.82 1.91
C ALA A 21 -0.09 17.14 1.63
N GLU A 22 0.12 15.95 2.19
CA GLU A 22 1.33 15.16 1.94
C GLU A 22 1.49 15.05 0.42
N GLU A 23 2.48 15.75 -0.13
CA GLU A 23 2.74 15.70 -1.56
C GLU A 23 3.09 14.25 -1.93
N PRO A 24 2.59 13.74 -3.06
CA PRO A 24 2.87 12.39 -3.46
C PRO A 24 4.37 12.18 -3.55
N LYS A 25 4.84 11.08 -2.94
CA LYS A 25 6.24 10.67 -2.92
C LYS A 25 6.77 10.62 -4.34
N SER A 26 7.94 11.22 -4.54
CA SER A 26 8.61 11.16 -5.83
C SER A 26 9.03 9.72 -6.15
N PRO A 27 9.14 9.34 -7.44
CA PRO A 27 9.60 8.00 -7.83
C PRO A 27 10.98 7.63 -7.23
N GLU A 28 11.84 8.62 -7.07
CA GLU A 28 13.20 8.48 -6.52
C GLU A 28 13.16 8.14 -5.02
N GLU A 29 12.26 8.76 -4.24
CA GLU A 29 12.05 8.44 -2.84
C GLU A 29 11.46 7.04 -2.65
N VAL A 30 10.44 6.69 -3.45
CA VAL A 30 9.84 5.34 -3.41
C VAL A 30 10.91 4.28 -3.74
N GLN A 31 11.77 4.55 -4.72
CA GLN A 31 12.88 3.66 -5.08
C GLN A 31 13.90 3.51 -3.94
N ALA A 32 14.29 4.61 -3.27
CA ALA A 32 15.25 4.55 -2.18
C ALA A 32 14.74 3.73 -0.98
N GLU A 33 13.44 3.80 -0.69
CA GLU A 33 12.82 2.99 0.37
C GLU A 33 12.73 1.52 -0.03
N ILE A 34 12.40 1.26 -1.28
CA ILE A 34 12.37 -0.07 -1.87
C ILE A 34 13.73 -0.77 -1.81
N GLU A 35 14.83 -0.07 -2.05
CA GLU A 35 16.19 -0.63 -1.98
C GLU A 35 16.57 -1.10 -0.56
N LYS A 36 15.81 -0.70 0.47
CA LYS A 36 15.98 -1.18 1.84
C LYS A 36 15.32 -2.54 2.08
N LEU A 37 14.38 -2.95 1.22
CA LEU A 37 13.69 -4.25 1.36
C LEU A 37 14.65 -5.39 1.04
N PRO A 38 14.59 -6.50 1.79
CA PRO A 38 15.40 -7.66 1.51
C PRO A 38 15.01 -8.28 0.17
N THR A 39 16.03 -8.73 -0.57
CA THR A 39 15.82 -9.54 -1.77
C THR A 39 15.36 -10.93 -1.37
N GLN A 40 14.27 -11.40 -1.99
CA GLN A 40 13.79 -12.76 -1.77
C GLN A 40 14.81 -13.79 -2.26
N THR A 41 14.97 -14.86 -1.50
CA THR A 41 15.85 -15.97 -1.86
C THR A 41 15.13 -16.89 -2.86
N PRO A 42 15.85 -17.48 -3.84
CA PRO A 42 15.25 -18.42 -4.77
C PRO A 42 14.69 -19.65 -4.06
N GLY A 43 13.57 -20.18 -4.55
CA GLY A 43 12.95 -21.39 -4.00
C GLY A 43 11.46 -21.50 -4.26
N LEU A 44 10.86 -22.55 -3.70
CA LEU A 44 9.43 -22.75 -3.68
C LEU A 44 8.82 -21.97 -2.51
N TYR A 45 7.83 -21.13 -2.80
CA TYR A 45 7.10 -20.36 -1.82
C TYR A 45 5.65 -20.82 -1.74
N ARG A 46 5.13 -20.87 -0.52
CA ARG A 46 3.70 -21.00 -0.26
C ARG A 46 3.12 -19.62 -0.02
N ILE A 47 2.15 -19.24 -0.82
CA ILE A 47 1.38 -18.01 -0.66
C ILE A 47 0.01 -18.36 -0.10
N THR A 48 -0.32 -17.73 1.03
CA THR A 48 -1.61 -17.83 1.69
C THR A 48 -2.29 -16.47 1.63
N THR A 49 -3.44 -16.41 0.97
CA THR A 49 -4.27 -15.22 0.88
C THR A 49 -5.52 -15.42 1.71
N LYS A 50 -5.77 -14.53 2.66
CA LYS A 50 -6.92 -14.55 3.53
C LYS A 50 -7.69 -13.25 3.44
N LEU A 51 -8.99 -13.36 3.20
CA LEU A 51 -9.91 -12.25 3.35
C LEU A 51 -10.13 -12.01 4.85
N LEU A 52 -9.80 -10.83 5.35
CA LEU A 52 -9.97 -10.46 6.75
C LEU A 52 -11.29 -9.74 6.98
N ASP A 53 -11.68 -8.85 6.07
CA ASP A 53 -12.89 -8.06 6.18
C ASP A 53 -13.37 -7.57 4.82
N VAL A 54 -14.69 -7.41 4.67
CA VAL A 54 -15.33 -6.76 3.51
C VAL A 54 -16.53 -5.96 4.00
N ASP A 55 -16.55 -4.69 3.67
CA ASP A 55 -17.66 -3.78 3.89
C ASP A 55 -18.07 -3.12 2.57
N VAL A 56 -19.36 -3.00 2.34
CA VAL A 56 -19.92 -2.36 1.15
C VAL A 56 -21.10 -1.52 1.60
N ALA A 57 -20.96 -0.20 1.45
CA ALA A 57 -21.82 0.78 2.11
C ALA A 57 -23.33 0.62 1.80
N ASP A 58 -23.67 0.11 0.61
CA ASP A 58 -25.05 0.00 0.12
C ASP A 58 -25.65 -1.42 0.17
N LEU A 59 -25.02 -2.36 0.88
CA LEU A 59 -25.59 -3.72 1.01
C LEU A 59 -26.75 -3.77 2.00
N ALA A 60 -27.78 -4.54 1.64
CA ALA A 60 -28.80 -4.93 2.61
C ALA A 60 -28.17 -5.82 3.71
N PRO A 61 -28.67 -5.77 4.96
CA PRO A 61 -28.09 -6.52 6.09
C PRO A 61 -27.93 -8.03 5.83
N GLU A 62 -28.91 -8.68 5.19
CA GLU A 62 -28.83 -10.10 4.84
C GLU A 62 -27.69 -10.39 3.84
N GLN A 63 -27.37 -9.45 2.95
CA GLN A 63 -26.29 -9.59 1.99
C GLN A 63 -24.92 -9.35 2.64
N ALA A 64 -24.83 -8.40 3.58
CA ALA A 64 -23.63 -8.16 4.37
C ALA A 64 -23.27 -9.40 5.21
N ASP A 65 -24.25 -10.06 5.84
CA ASP A 65 -24.03 -11.29 6.62
C ASP A 65 -23.58 -12.46 5.74
N MET A 66 -24.12 -12.60 4.52
CA MET A 66 -23.59 -13.57 3.56
C MET A 66 -22.15 -13.27 3.14
N MET A 67 -21.77 -11.99 2.99
CA MET A 67 -20.38 -11.63 2.65
C MET A 67 -19.42 -11.91 3.80
N LYS A 68 -19.83 -11.67 5.05
CA LYS A 68 -19.05 -12.06 6.23
C LYS A 68 -18.82 -13.56 6.31
N GLN A 69 -19.86 -14.37 6.05
CA GLN A 69 -19.71 -15.83 5.94
C GLN A 69 -18.78 -16.25 4.79
N LYS A 70 -18.69 -15.46 3.72
CA LYS A 70 -17.69 -15.65 2.67
C LYS A 70 -16.29 -15.15 3.09
N GLY A 71 -16.18 -14.17 3.98
CA GLY A 71 -14.91 -13.79 4.62
C GLY A 71 -14.32 -14.91 5.48
N ASP A 72 -15.17 -15.73 6.10
CA ASP A 72 -14.79 -16.94 6.83
C ASP A 72 -14.38 -18.12 5.91
N LEU A 73 -14.31 -17.91 4.60
CA LEU A 73 -13.80 -18.92 3.69
C LEU A 73 -12.36 -19.26 4.05
N LYS A 74 -12.01 -20.53 3.78
CA LYS A 74 -10.64 -21.01 3.95
C LYS A 74 -9.69 -20.11 3.16
N PRO A 75 -8.51 -19.78 3.73
CA PRO A 75 -7.49 -19.06 2.99
C PRO A 75 -7.21 -19.78 1.67
N ASP A 76 -7.03 -18.99 0.61
CA ASP A 76 -6.52 -19.50 -0.65
C ASP A 76 -5.03 -19.78 -0.48
N VAL A 77 -4.60 -20.98 -0.85
CA VAL A 77 -3.20 -21.39 -0.72
C VAL A 77 -2.69 -21.83 -2.08
N SER A 78 -1.64 -21.19 -2.54
CA SER A 78 -0.93 -21.54 -3.78
C SER A 78 0.54 -21.71 -3.51
N GLU A 79 1.21 -22.47 -4.37
CA GLU A 79 2.66 -22.63 -4.34
C GLU A 79 3.24 -22.12 -5.65
N GLN A 80 4.33 -21.37 -5.56
CA GLN A 80 4.95 -20.72 -6.71
C GLN A 80 6.46 -20.65 -6.54
N CYS A 81 7.16 -20.81 -7.66
CA CYS A 81 8.61 -20.82 -7.71
C CYS A 81 9.14 -19.41 -7.94
N VAL A 82 10.05 -18.99 -7.07
CA VAL A 82 10.88 -17.80 -7.27
C VAL A 82 12.21 -18.27 -7.82
N THR A 83 12.47 -17.92 -9.07
CA THR A 83 13.73 -18.22 -9.74
C THR A 83 14.85 -17.30 -9.26
N GLN A 84 16.10 -17.68 -9.56
CA GLN A 84 17.26 -16.80 -9.34
C GLN A 84 17.14 -15.51 -10.15
N GLU A 85 16.63 -15.58 -11.38
CA GLU A 85 16.44 -14.40 -12.22
C GLU A 85 15.42 -13.44 -11.60
N GLU A 86 14.32 -13.93 -11.03
CA GLU A 86 13.32 -13.09 -10.34
C GLU A 86 13.87 -12.51 -9.04
N SER A 87 14.67 -13.28 -8.30
CA SER A 87 15.37 -12.80 -7.10
C SER A 87 16.37 -11.69 -7.47
N ASP A 88 17.17 -11.89 -8.51
CA ASP A 88 18.22 -10.96 -8.96
C ASP A 88 17.66 -9.69 -9.61
N LYS A 89 16.55 -9.82 -10.34
CA LYS A 89 15.77 -8.67 -10.83
C LYS A 89 15.24 -7.85 -9.67
N GLY A 90 14.89 -8.54 -8.58
CA GLY A 90 14.53 -7.94 -7.30
C GLY A 90 13.49 -6.84 -7.48
N VAL A 91 13.56 -5.87 -6.58
CA VAL A 91 12.57 -4.79 -6.51
C VAL A 91 12.66 -3.79 -7.68
N LYS A 92 13.72 -3.84 -8.51
CA LYS A 92 13.89 -2.94 -9.67
C LYS A 92 12.83 -3.17 -10.74
N ASP A 93 12.50 -4.43 -11.02
CA ASP A 93 11.45 -4.76 -11.99
C ASP A 93 10.05 -4.58 -11.40
N VAL A 94 9.89 -4.61 -10.06
CA VAL A 94 8.64 -4.25 -9.38
C VAL A 94 8.38 -2.74 -9.48
N VAL A 95 9.38 -1.89 -9.23
CA VAL A 95 9.29 -0.43 -9.40
C VAL A 95 8.97 -0.06 -10.84
N LYS A 96 9.71 -0.66 -11.77
CA LYS A 96 9.49 -0.48 -13.19
C LYS A 96 8.11 -1.00 -13.60
N GLY A 97 7.70 -2.15 -13.07
CA GLY A 97 6.39 -2.74 -13.24
C GLY A 97 5.26 -1.89 -12.68
N ILE A 98 5.41 -1.20 -11.54
CA ILE A 98 4.42 -0.25 -11.01
C ILE A 98 4.31 0.99 -11.90
N SER A 99 5.45 1.48 -12.39
CA SER A 99 5.52 2.60 -13.35
C SER A 99 5.00 2.25 -14.75
N GLU A 100 4.98 0.96 -15.14
CA GLU A 100 4.54 0.49 -16.44
C GLU A 100 3.12 -0.11 -16.41
N ALA A 101 2.74 -0.80 -15.33
CA ALA A 101 1.40 -1.36 -15.08
C ALA A 101 0.35 -0.29 -14.73
N SER A 102 0.80 0.93 -14.45
CA SER A 102 -0.03 2.13 -14.46
C SER A 102 -0.54 2.51 -15.85
N GLY A 103 -0.44 1.63 -16.87
CA GLY A 103 -1.54 1.22 -17.77
C GLY A 103 -2.54 2.25 -18.32
N GLY A 104 -2.23 3.54 -18.27
CA GLY A 104 -3.18 4.66 -18.37
C GLY A 104 -3.91 5.09 -17.07
N GLY A 105 -3.63 4.51 -15.89
CA GLY A 105 -4.17 4.92 -14.58
C GLY A 105 -3.06 5.22 -13.56
N SER A 106 -3.14 6.34 -12.85
CA SER A 106 -2.05 6.83 -11.98
C SER A 106 -2.25 6.35 -10.54
N CYS A 107 -1.31 5.57 -9.98
CA CYS A 107 -1.24 5.33 -8.54
C CYS A 107 -0.20 6.27 -7.95
N SER A 108 -0.64 7.18 -7.07
CA SER A 108 0.21 8.12 -6.35
C SER A 108 0.47 7.61 -4.94
N PHE A 109 1.74 7.45 -4.57
CA PHE A 109 2.11 7.06 -3.22
C PHE A 109 2.09 8.29 -2.31
N SER A 110 1.16 8.37 -1.36
CA SER A 110 1.23 9.38 -0.29
C SER A 110 2.24 8.98 0.78
N LYS A 111 2.41 7.66 0.99
CA LYS A 111 3.37 7.11 1.94
C LYS A 111 4.06 5.88 1.36
N PHE A 112 5.36 5.80 1.57
CA PHE A 112 6.13 4.59 1.39
C PHE A 112 7.31 4.68 2.36
N ALA A 113 7.35 3.80 3.35
CA ALA A 113 8.37 3.79 4.38
C ALA A 113 8.81 2.35 4.66
N VAL A 114 10.12 2.14 4.68
CA VAL A 114 10.73 0.86 5.04
C VAL A 114 11.68 1.07 6.21
N ASP A 115 11.42 0.38 7.31
CA ASP A 115 12.29 0.33 8.50
C ASP A 115 12.68 -1.11 8.80
N GLY A 116 13.90 -1.49 8.40
CA GLY A 116 14.36 -2.86 8.48
C GLY A 116 13.50 -3.79 7.61
N SER A 117 12.73 -4.66 8.27
CA SER A 117 11.79 -5.58 7.61
C SER A 117 10.36 -5.04 7.57
N GLU A 118 10.06 -3.92 8.21
CA GLU A 118 8.70 -3.36 8.23
C GLU A 118 8.45 -2.49 6.99
N LEU A 119 7.31 -2.73 6.34
CA LEU A 119 6.81 -1.95 5.21
C LEU A 119 5.51 -1.26 5.64
N ASP A 120 5.41 0.04 5.38
CA ASP A 120 4.20 0.83 5.54
C ASP A 120 4.04 1.77 4.33
N SER A 121 2.99 1.53 3.55
CA SER A 121 2.75 2.18 2.27
C SER A 121 1.28 2.56 2.13
N VAL A 122 1.03 3.74 1.60
CA VAL A 122 -0.31 4.22 1.24
C VAL A 122 -0.24 4.80 -0.15
N MET A 123 -1.13 4.32 -1.01
CA MET A 123 -1.25 4.78 -2.38
C MET A 123 -2.70 5.03 -2.74
N THR A 124 -2.93 6.06 -3.55
CA THR A 124 -4.23 6.35 -4.15
C THR A 124 -4.14 6.01 -5.62
N CYS A 125 -4.96 5.07 -6.08
CA CYS A 125 -4.99 4.62 -7.46
C CYS A 125 -6.19 5.22 -8.20
N GLU A 126 -5.91 5.84 -9.34
CA GLU A 126 -6.91 6.33 -10.29
C GLU A 126 -7.03 5.35 -11.46
N GLY A 127 -8.23 4.85 -11.68
CA GLY A 127 -8.60 4.00 -12.81
C GLY A 127 -9.45 4.73 -13.86
N PRO A 128 -9.74 4.07 -15.00
CA PRO A 128 -10.58 4.64 -16.04
C PRO A 128 -11.98 5.03 -15.52
N LEU A 129 -12.56 6.09 -16.09
CA LEU A 129 -13.91 6.58 -15.78
C LEU A 129 -14.12 7.04 -14.32
N GLY A 130 -13.05 7.42 -13.60
CA GLY A 130 -13.13 7.91 -12.22
C GLY A 130 -13.36 6.81 -11.19
N SER A 131 -13.30 5.54 -11.61
CA SER A 131 -13.13 4.43 -10.67
C SER A 131 -11.73 4.54 -10.07
N GLY A 132 -11.63 4.53 -8.75
CA GLY A 132 -10.36 4.73 -8.06
C GLY A 132 -10.48 4.25 -6.63
N GLY A 133 -9.35 4.20 -5.93
CA GLY A 133 -9.35 3.74 -4.56
C GLY A 133 -8.05 3.99 -3.82
N ASP A 134 -8.18 4.09 -2.51
CA ASP A 134 -7.05 4.13 -1.60
C ASP A 134 -6.65 2.71 -1.22
N VAL A 135 -5.35 2.45 -1.22
CA VAL A 135 -4.76 1.18 -0.83
C VAL A 135 -3.68 1.47 0.19
N ALA A 136 -3.87 0.96 1.40
CA ALA A 136 -2.85 0.92 2.44
C ALA A 136 -2.28 -0.49 2.55
N ILE A 137 -0.96 -0.61 2.60
CA ILE A 137 -0.22 -1.86 2.74
C ILE A 137 0.69 -1.72 3.94
N ALA A 138 0.54 -2.61 4.92
CA ALA A 138 1.40 -2.64 6.09
C ALA A 138 1.80 -4.07 6.42
N GLY A 139 3.03 -4.30 6.85
CA GLY A 139 3.46 -5.61 7.28
C GLY A 139 4.96 -5.80 7.29
N THR A 140 5.40 -7.05 7.15
CA THR A 140 6.81 -7.42 7.24
C THR A 140 7.26 -8.12 5.96
N VAL A 141 8.45 -7.77 5.47
CA VAL A 141 9.11 -8.35 4.32
C VAL A 141 10.48 -8.85 4.74
N GLU A 142 10.73 -10.14 4.50
CA GLU A 142 11.97 -10.85 4.82
C GLU A 142 12.53 -11.51 3.55
N ASP A 143 13.76 -11.99 3.61
CA ASP A 143 14.43 -12.68 2.49
C ASP A 143 13.81 -14.05 2.16
N THR A 144 13.01 -14.61 3.06
CA THR A 144 12.37 -15.94 2.95
C THR A 144 10.85 -15.85 3.01
N GLY A 145 10.27 -14.66 3.00
CA GLY A 145 8.83 -14.51 3.05
C GLY A 145 8.35 -13.08 3.28
N PHE A 146 7.04 -12.92 3.37
CA PHE A 146 6.42 -11.67 3.81
C PHE A 146 5.07 -11.95 4.46
N ASP A 147 4.61 -11.03 5.30
CA ASP A 147 3.27 -11.04 5.87
C ASP A 147 2.71 -9.62 5.78
N LEU A 148 1.81 -9.40 4.82
CA LEU A 148 1.29 -8.09 4.47
C LEU A 148 -0.22 -8.05 4.69
N VAL A 149 -0.70 -6.95 5.25
CA VAL A 149 -2.11 -6.60 5.33
C VAL A 149 -2.36 -5.46 4.35
N MET A 150 -3.31 -5.69 3.44
CA MET A 150 -3.80 -4.72 2.48
C MET A 150 -5.19 -4.25 2.90
N ASP A 151 -5.36 -2.95 3.06
CA ASP A 151 -6.63 -2.28 3.32
C ASP A 151 -6.97 -1.43 2.09
N MET A 152 -7.99 -1.85 1.36
CA MET A 152 -8.40 -1.27 0.09
C MET A 152 -9.76 -0.61 0.25
N LYS A 153 -9.90 0.62 -0.23
CA LYS A 153 -11.17 1.33 -0.34
C LYS A 153 -11.38 1.74 -1.78
N ILE A 154 -12.39 1.18 -2.43
CA ILE A 154 -12.65 1.37 -3.85
C ILE A 154 -14.00 2.06 -3.99
N ASP A 155 -14.04 3.16 -4.72
CA ASP A 155 -15.30 3.76 -5.16
C ASP A 155 -15.80 3.00 -6.40
N ALA A 156 -16.77 2.12 -6.19
CA ALA A 156 -17.47 1.45 -7.29
C ALA A 156 -18.75 2.24 -7.57
N SER A 157 -18.71 3.13 -8.56
CA SER A 157 -19.81 4.03 -8.96
C SER A 157 -21.22 3.40 -9.15
N VAL A 158 -21.33 2.07 -9.23
CA VAL A 158 -22.59 1.31 -9.35
C VAL A 158 -23.00 0.59 -8.05
N MET A 159 -22.06 0.31 -7.14
CA MET A 159 -22.30 -0.44 -5.89
C MET A 159 -21.96 0.32 -4.60
N GLY A 160 -21.51 1.58 -4.71
CA GLY A 160 -21.05 2.39 -3.59
C GLY A 160 -19.59 2.14 -3.23
N GLU A 161 -19.15 2.69 -2.09
CA GLU A 161 -17.81 2.43 -1.55
C GLU A 161 -17.70 0.98 -1.07
N ILE A 162 -16.63 0.31 -1.51
CA ILE A 162 -16.25 -1.04 -1.12
C ILE A 162 -14.95 -0.94 -0.33
N ALA A 163 -14.99 -1.30 0.95
CA ALA A 163 -13.80 -1.48 1.77
C ALA A 163 -13.47 -2.97 1.92
N MET A 164 -12.21 -3.33 1.71
CA MET A 164 -11.75 -4.71 1.75
C MET A 164 -10.41 -4.81 2.46
N LYS A 165 -10.33 -5.71 3.43
CA LYS A 165 -9.09 -6.03 4.13
C LYS A 165 -8.64 -7.44 3.79
N MET A 166 -7.43 -7.57 3.30
CA MET A 166 -6.81 -8.85 2.95
C MET A 166 -5.49 -9.00 3.65
N ASN A 167 -5.17 -10.23 4.04
CA ASN A 167 -3.83 -10.61 4.46
C ASN A 167 -3.23 -11.54 3.41
N VAL A 168 -1.99 -11.28 3.04
CA VAL A 168 -1.22 -12.14 2.14
C VAL A 168 0.09 -12.46 2.82
N LYS A 169 0.30 -13.76 3.01
CA LYS A 169 1.50 -14.30 3.62
C LYS A 169 2.23 -15.17 2.62
N SER A 170 3.52 -14.97 2.46
CA SER A 170 4.41 -15.80 1.64
C SER A 170 5.51 -16.39 2.51
N GLU A 171 5.77 -17.68 2.37
CA GLU A 171 6.82 -18.39 3.12
C GLU A 171 7.58 -19.33 2.20
N ARG A 172 8.92 -19.28 2.22
CA ARG A 172 9.76 -20.24 1.50
C ARG A 172 9.62 -21.63 2.14
N ILE A 173 9.14 -22.59 1.36
CA ILE A 173 8.90 -23.97 1.78
C ILE A 173 9.93 -24.98 1.24
N GLY A 174 10.88 -24.54 0.42
CA GLY A 174 11.97 -25.38 -0.04
C GLY A 174 12.58 -24.93 -1.36
N ASP A 175 13.24 -25.85 -2.04
CA ASP A 175 13.73 -25.65 -3.40
C ASP A 175 12.62 -25.96 -4.41
N CYS A 176 12.72 -25.37 -5.60
CA CYS A 176 11.81 -25.68 -6.70
C CYS A 176 11.99 -27.13 -7.21
N PRO A 177 10.90 -27.81 -7.56
CA PRO A 177 10.93 -29.18 -8.09
C PRO A 177 11.57 -29.29 -9.48
#